data_AF-A0A210PTJ2-F1
#
_entry.id   AF-A0A210PTJ2-F1
#
_cell.length_a   1.000
_cell.length_b   1.000
_cell.length_c   1.000
_cell.angle_alpha   90.00
_cell.angle_beta   90.00
_cell.angle_gamma   90.00
#
_symmetry.space_group_name_H-M   'P 1'
#
loop_
_entity.id
_entity.type
_entity.pdbx_description
1 polymer ?
#
loop_
_entity_poly.entity_id
_entity_poly.type
_entity_poly.pdbx_seq_one_letter_code
_entity_poly.pdbx_strand_id
1 'polypeptide(L)'
;MAARFASRNDDEIKRIRTDLSSRNTQKSNKRSTTTLKAYLTEKQQPSNFKAFDKVALNETLSHFYMDLRKPDGKMYKATSVENIRHSLAAYFLMK
;
A
#
# COMPACT_ATOMS: atom_id res chain seq x y z
N MET A 1 14.76 -28.46 21.98
CA MET A 1 13.85 -27.29 21.98
C MET A 1 14.25 -26.39 20.82
N ALA A 2 13.37 -26.15 19.84
CA ALA A 2 13.75 -25.45 18.60
C ALA A 2 14.06 -23.97 18.87
N ALA A 3 15.33 -23.58 18.74
CA ALA A 3 15.85 -22.20 18.87
C ALA A 3 15.44 -21.27 17.70
N ARG A 4 14.22 -21.43 17.16
CA ARG A 4 13.75 -20.69 15.98
C ARG A 4 13.27 -19.28 16.30
N PHE A 5 13.14 -18.95 17.59
CA PHE A 5 12.53 -17.71 18.08
C PHE A 5 13.36 -16.99 19.16
N ALA A 6 14.48 -17.57 19.61
CA ALA A 6 15.35 -16.92 20.57
C ALA A 6 16.33 -16.01 19.82
N SER A 7 16.31 -14.72 20.16
CA SER A 7 17.22 -13.66 19.72
C SER A 7 17.28 -13.36 18.21
N ARG A 8 16.18 -12.85 17.63
CA ARG A 8 16.30 -12.07 16.39
C ARG A 8 16.35 -10.60 16.72
N ASN A 9 17.38 -9.90 16.24
CA ASN A 9 17.45 -8.45 16.34
C ASN A 9 16.34 -7.80 15.51
N ASP A 10 15.93 -6.57 15.86
CA ASP A 10 14.89 -5.83 15.14
C ASP A 10 15.19 -5.68 13.64
N ASP A 11 16.46 -5.56 13.27
CA ASP A 11 16.91 -5.51 11.87
C ASP A 11 16.74 -6.84 11.15
N GLU A 12 16.88 -7.96 11.86
CA GLU A 12 16.66 -9.29 11.31
C GLU A 12 15.16 -9.54 11.12
N ILE A 13 14.33 -9.11 12.08
CA ILE A 13 12.86 -9.14 11.97
C ILE A 13 12.40 -8.28 10.79
N LYS A 14 12.99 -7.08 10.60
CA LYS A 14 12.71 -6.23 9.44
C LYS A 14 13.10 -6.92 8.14
N ARG A 15 14.31 -7.48 8.05
CA ARG A 15 14.79 -8.23 6.86
C ARG A 15 13.88 -9.40 6.54
N ILE A 16 13.46 -10.17 7.55
CA ILE A 16 12.54 -11.28 7.38
C ILE A 16 11.17 -10.78 6.90
N ARG A 17 10.66 -9.64 7.41
CA ARG A 17 9.42 -9.04 6.90
C ARG A 17 9.54 -8.53 5.46
N THR A 18 10.68 -7.98 5.06
CA THR A 18 10.92 -7.58 3.66
C THR A 18 11.15 -8.79 2.75
N ASP A 19 11.81 -9.84 3.22
CA ASP A 19 12.13 -11.07 2.46
C ASP A 19 10.90 -12.01 2.36
N LEU A 20 10.01 -12.01 3.34
CA LEU A 20 8.71 -12.73 3.28
C LEU A 20 7.77 -12.16 2.21
N SER A 21 7.92 -10.88 1.86
CA SER A 21 7.10 -10.27 0.83
C SER A 21 7.62 -10.69 -0.53
N SER A 22 6.90 -11.58 -1.19
CA SER A 22 7.24 -12.03 -2.54
C SER A 22 7.51 -10.84 -3.47
N ARG A 23 8.40 -11.00 -4.45
CA ARG A 23 8.66 -9.97 -5.47
C ARG A 23 7.37 -9.46 -6.12
N ASN A 24 6.38 -10.34 -6.27
CA ASN A 24 5.06 -9.99 -6.81
C ASN A 24 4.29 -9.06 -5.87
N THR A 25 4.30 -9.32 -4.56
CA THR A 25 3.69 -8.47 -3.55
C THR A 25 4.34 -7.09 -3.53
N GLN A 26 5.68 -7.02 -3.53
CA GLN A 26 6.41 -5.76 -3.59
C GLN A 26 6.06 -4.95 -4.85
N LYS A 27 5.98 -5.62 -6.01
CA LYS A 27 5.57 -5.01 -7.28
C LYS A 27 4.13 -4.49 -7.23
N SER A 28 3.21 -5.25 -6.62
CA SER A 28 1.81 -4.84 -6.45
C SER A 28 1.67 -3.61 -5.55
N ASN A 29 2.40 -3.59 -4.43
CA ASN A 29 2.45 -2.46 -3.50
C ASN A 29 3.00 -1.21 -4.19
N LYS A 30 4.10 -1.36 -4.95
CA LYS A 30 4.68 -0.26 -5.74
C LYS A 30 3.68 0.27 -6.76
N ARG A 31 3.01 -0.60 -7.50
CA ARG A 31 2.00 -0.18 -8.49
C ARG A 31 0.85 0.58 -7.83
N SER A 32 0.30 0.05 -6.75
CA SER A 32 -0.84 0.65 -6.04
C SER A 32 -0.47 2.01 -5.44
N THR A 33 0.72 2.12 -4.84
CA THR A 33 1.21 3.41 -4.33
C THR A 33 1.50 4.42 -5.44
N THR A 34 2.02 4.00 -6.60
CA THR A 34 2.16 4.88 -7.77
C THR A 34 0.81 5.41 -8.23
N THR A 35 -0.22 4.56 -8.29
CA THR A 35 -1.58 4.98 -8.66
C THR A 35 -2.15 5.98 -7.65
N LEU A 36 -1.98 5.75 -6.35
CA LEU A 36 -2.40 6.71 -5.32
C LEU A 36 -1.66 8.05 -5.45
N LYS A 37 -0.36 8.06 -5.75
CA LYS A 37 0.39 9.31 -5.98
C LYS A 37 -0.15 10.07 -7.18
N ALA A 38 -0.42 9.38 -8.29
CA ALA A 38 -0.97 10.00 -9.48
C ALA A 38 -2.32 10.67 -9.17
N TYR A 39 -3.20 9.96 -8.46
CA TYR A 39 -4.47 10.50 -8.00
C TYR A 39 -4.31 11.77 -7.13
N LEU A 40 -3.38 11.75 -6.17
CA LEU A 40 -3.11 12.92 -5.32
C LEU A 40 -2.60 14.11 -6.14
N THR A 41 -1.70 13.87 -7.10
CA THR A 41 -1.21 14.91 -8.01
C THR A 41 -2.36 15.51 -8.84
N GLU A 42 -3.27 14.68 -9.36
CA GLU A 42 -4.45 15.14 -10.11
C GLU A 42 -5.39 15.99 -9.25
N LYS A 43 -5.55 15.65 -7.97
CA LYS A 43 -6.34 16.42 -7.00
C LYS A 43 -5.59 17.61 -6.38
N GLN A 44 -4.39 17.93 -6.87
CA GLN A 44 -3.52 18.98 -6.33
C GLN A 44 -3.23 18.83 -4.83
N GLN A 45 -3.24 17.59 -4.35
CA GLN A 45 -2.95 17.21 -2.97
C GLN A 45 -1.47 16.83 -2.81
N PRO A 46 -0.90 16.94 -1.60
CA PRO A 46 0.47 16.55 -1.35
C PRO A 46 0.69 15.05 -1.62
N SER A 47 1.52 14.75 -2.63
CA SER A 47 1.84 13.36 -3.01
C SER A 47 2.66 12.60 -1.96
N ASN A 48 3.15 13.31 -0.93
CA ASN A 48 3.79 12.74 0.24
C ASN A 48 2.77 12.31 1.31
N PHE A 49 1.93 11.34 0.95
CA PHE A 49 0.95 10.74 1.86
C PHE A 49 1.57 10.06 3.10
N LYS A 50 2.90 9.96 3.18
CA LYS A 50 3.59 9.50 4.40
C LYS A 50 3.51 10.50 5.56
N ALA A 51 3.24 11.78 5.27
CA ALA A 51 3.09 12.82 6.26
C ALA A 51 1.63 12.99 6.72
N PHE A 52 0.69 12.24 6.16
CA PHE A 52 -0.72 12.37 6.49
C PHE A 52 -0.97 11.78 7.87
N ASP A 53 -1.85 12.44 8.63
CA ASP A 53 -2.42 11.81 9.81
C ASP A 53 -3.38 10.67 9.40
N LYS A 54 -3.83 9.89 10.39
CA LYS A 54 -4.71 8.75 10.13
C LYS A 54 -6.07 9.15 9.56
N VAL A 55 -6.59 10.32 9.93
CA VAL A 55 -7.92 10.81 9.54
C VAL A 55 -7.89 11.27 8.09
N ALA A 56 -6.95 12.14 7.75
CA ALA A 56 -6.68 12.63 6.40
C ALA A 56 -6.35 11.47 5.44
N LEU A 57 -5.57 10.47 5.90
CA LEU A 57 -5.30 9.29 5.08
C LEU A 57 -6.57 8.48 4.81
N ASN A 58 -7.43 8.26 5.79
CA ASN A 58 -8.67 7.52 5.61
C ASN A 58 -9.64 8.25 4.65
N GLU A 59 -9.77 9.56 4.80
CA GLU A 59 -10.60 10.39 3.91
C GLU A 59 -10.07 10.34 2.48
N THR A 60 -8.76 10.57 2.31
CA THR A 60 -8.07 10.47 1.02
C THR A 60 -8.29 9.11 0.35
N LEU A 61 -8.13 8.02 1.11
CA LEU A 61 -8.32 6.66 0.61
C LEU A 61 -9.78 6.41 0.22
N SER A 62 -10.73 6.94 0.99
CA SER A 62 -12.16 6.82 0.68
C SER A 62 -12.48 7.44 -0.68
N HIS A 63 -12.04 8.70 -0.90
CA HIS A 63 -12.21 9.36 -2.19
C HIS A 63 -11.46 8.64 -3.32
N PHE A 64 -10.23 8.20 -3.07
CA PHE A 64 -9.44 7.44 -4.02
C PHE A 64 -10.16 6.18 -4.52
N TYR A 65 -10.74 5.37 -3.63
CA TYR A 65 -11.43 4.15 -4.03
C TYR A 65 -12.75 4.43 -4.77
N MET A 66 -13.44 5.54 -4.46
CA MET A 66 -14.65 5.94 -5.20
C MET A 66 -14.33 6.44 -6.60
N ASP A 67 -13.24 7.20 -6.75
CA ASP A 67 -12.79 7.77 -8.02
C ASP A 67 -11.96 6.79 -8.86
N LEU A 68 -11.61 5.62 -8.32
CA LEU A 68 -10.69 4.69 -8.98
C LEU A 68 -11.28 4.19 -10.31
N ARG A 69 -10.63 4.55 -11.41
CA ARG A 69 -10.99 4.13 -12.78
C ARG A 69 -9.79 3.58 -13.50
N LYS A 70 -10.05 2.68 -14.44
CA LYS A 70 -9.07 2.21 -15.41
C LYS A 70 -8.72 3.34 -16.40
N PRO A 71 -7.64 3.20 -17.18
CA PRO A 71 -7.28 4.18 -18.22
C PRO A 71 -8.36 4.41 -19.28
N ASP A 72 -9.26 3.45 -19.49
CA ASP A 72 -10.41 3.54 -20.40
C ASP A 72 -11.63 4.23 -19.75
N GLY A 73 -11.49 4.77 -18.54
CA GLY A 73 -12.56 5.42 -17.77
C GLY A 73 -13.53 4.46 -17.09
N LYS A 74 -13.40 3.14 -17.30
CA LYS A 74 -14.32 2.16 -16.69
C LYS A 74 -13.96 1.88 -15.24
N MET A 75 -14.97 1.48 -14.47
CA MET A 75 -14.74 1.01 -13.10
C MET A 75 -13.90 -0.27 -13.09
N TYR A 76 -13.06 -0.40 -12.06
CA TYR A 76 -12.39 -1.66 -11.77
C TYR A 76 -13.40 -2.73 -11.34
N LYS A 77 -13.07 -3.99 -11.59
CA LYS A 77 -13.79 -5.10 -10.94
C LYS A 77 -13.58 -5.02 -9.44
N ALA A 78 -14.57 -5.43 -8.64
CA ALA A 78 -14.47 -5.43 -7.18
C ALA A 78 -13.19 -6.12 -6.68
N THR A 79 -12.84 -7.27 -7.27
CA THR A 79 -11.59 -8.01 -6.95
C THR A 79 -10.32 -7.21 -7.23
N SER A 80 -10.31 -6.34 -8.23
CA SER A 80 -9.15 -5.50 -8.53
C SER A 80 -9.01 -4.35 -7.54
N VAL A 81 -10.14 -3.74 -7.13
CA VAL A 81 -10.16 -2.71 -6.08
C VAL A 81 -9.68 -3.31 -4.76
N GLU A 82 -10.14 -4.51 -4.42
CA GLU A 82 -9.76 -5.22 -3.20
C GLU A 82 -8.25 -5.55 -3.19
N ASN A 83 -7.69 -5.98 -4.32
CA ASN A 83 -6.26 -6.21 -4.45
C ASN A 83 -5.44 -4.93 -4.26
N ILE A 84 -5.91 -3.80 -4.78
CA ILE A 84 -5.26 -2.48 -4.57
C ILE A 84 -5.35 -2.10 -3.09
N ARG A 85 -6.50 -2.32 -2.46
CA ARG A 85 -6.73 -2.08 -1.03
C ARG A 85 -5.76 -2.86 -0.16
N HIS A 86 -5.64 -4.17 -0.39
CA HIS A 86 -4.69 -5.02 0.33
C HIS A 86 -3.25 -4.61 0.09
N SER A 87 -2.90 -4.24 -1.14
CA SER A 87 -1.54 -3.81 -1.49
C SER A 87 -1.16 -2.50 -0.78
N LEU A 88 -2.10 -1.55 -0.69
CA LEU A 88 -1.90 -0.31 0.06
C LEU A 88 -1.86 -0.55 1.58
N ALA A 89 -2.75 -1.37 2.12
CA ALA A 89 -2.75 -1.72 3.54
C ALA A 89 -1.42 -2.38 3.95
N ALA A 90 -0.93 -3.33 3.15
CA ALA A 90 0.37 -3.96 3.36
C ALA A 90 1.52 -2.94 3.29
N TYR A 91 1.48 -2.01 2.33
CA TYR A 91 2.47 -0.93 2.25
C TYR A 91 2.49 -0.06 3.52
N PHE A 92 1.33 0.29 4.06
CA PHE A 92 1.23 1.10 5.28
C PHE A 92 1.64 0.35 6.55
N LEU A 93 1.42 -0.97 6.62
CA LEU A 93 1.85 -1.82 7.73
C LEU A 93 3.37 -2.11 7.74
N MET A 94 4.02 -2.03 6.58
CA MET A 94 5.47 -2.22 6.43
C MET A 94 6.30 -0.98 6.79
N LYS A 95 5.64 0.17 6.99
CA LYS A 95 6.27 1.43 7.40
C LYS A 95 6.28 1.52 8.92
#